data_AF-A2FY41-F1
#
_entry.id   AF-A2FY41-F1
#
_cell.length_a   1.000
_cell.length_b   1.000
_cell.length_c   1.000
_cell.angle_alpha   90.00
_cell.angle_beta   90.00
_cell.angle_gamma   90.00
#
_symmetry.space_group_name_H-M   'P 1'
#
loop_
_entity.id
_entity.type
_entity.pdbx_description
1 polymer ?
#
loop_
_entity_poly.entity_id
_entity_poly.type
_entity_poly.pdbx_seq_one_letter_code
_entity_poly.pdbx_strand_id
1 'polypeptide(L)'
;MFALFAIRSLSAIDPIPGCTDQNKVPMANSMIVTKTIAAGSGESICVESSVLIKADKDYTVNYKFDDAATQQNGELKSVENPVLVGSLTKLNKIKITPKNAGEAITITLIGVPMSQGVGGGHYYGVFSTLKNMEKKMKINMLQGLALVATNAIPLKFTITSEKSDKIFMADLDLQKKIGNSISLSLSSHHDDKENTFSSEEVTIKCEPDPSTEAVVGYTNPFGEDIFYILPEEGAHTLEQITTYTEQHMDVFNGGGGNDNPDVDPVVDPDDLPEGINPLYLLYTLKCATQMDVFTDFERNIPKSEVVSLNEGEYKCVPSAVFASNDEFKLEMYNFSSNDKNYSEFNKPFSAYGDEVASIIKCKDEKSKCKVHYITIKKPEINGTVHAIFTTKNKLDFDQEVQVSDDSSDLFTLTVHSLEKKQLTIGAEQGSNIYYHLYNSDKENKASQISGTTIAAYPMFADGMKAEKRQIYVEIEESKSGSEQATESLFQKDIIYEIPEGTKTEEEVKSQSKESKINAVKNKGGLGTGAIVAIVVVIVIIIVIVCVLVWFFVFRKKSGDKKSSGSGEKV
;
A
#
# COMPACT_ATOMS: atom_id res chain seq x y z
N MET A 1 -5.10 30.57 27.97
CA MET A 1 -4.38 30.13 26.75
C MET A 1 -3.88 28.69 26.94
N PHE A 2 -4.77 27.76 27.31
CA PHE A 2 -4.44 26.35 27.59
C PHE A 2 -5.59 25.40 27.16
N ALA A 3 -6.51 25.88 26.32
CA ALA A 3 -7.75 25.18 25.94
C ALA A 3 -7.76 24.70 24.47
N LEU A 4 -6.59 24.61 23.83
CA LEU A 4 -6.45 24.28 22.39
C LEU A 4 -5.64 23.01 22.12
N PHE A 5 -5.47 22.15 23.13
CA PHE A 5 -4.92 20.80 22.98
C PHE A 5 -5.97 19.71 23.22
N ALA A 6 -7.24 19.99 22.89
CA ALA A 6 -8.16 18.93 22.52
C ALA A 6 -7.78 18.48 21.10
N ILE A 7 -6.59 17.88 20.97
CA ILE A 7 -6.27 17.03 19.84
C ILE A 7 -7.39 16.01 19.86
N ARG A 8 -8.28 16.07 18.87
CA ARG A 8 -9.15 14.95 18.54
C ARG A 8 -8.16 13.80 18.31
N SER A 9 -7.94 12.98 19.33
CA SER A 9 -7.39 11.64 19.15
C SER A 9 -8.29 11.05 18.09
N LEU A 10 -7.79 10.96 16.86
CA LEU A 10 -8.46 10.25 15.78
C LEU A 10 -8.79 8.90 16.40
N SER A 11 -10.06 8.73 16.74
CA SER A 11 -10.53 7.59 17.51
C SER A 11 -10.32 6.40 16.59
N ALA A 12 -9.22 5.68 16.84
CA ALA A 12 -8.92 4.47 16.12
C ALA A 12 -10.14 3.56 16.22
N ILE A 13 -10.52 2.95 15.10
CA ILE A 13 -11.63 2.01 15.06
C ILE A 13 -11.30 0.88 16.04
N ASP A 14 -12.11 0.75 17.08
CA ASP A 14 -11.82 -0.17 18.18
C ASP A 14 -12.03 -1.61 17.71
N PRO A 15 -11.11 -2.55 17.95
CA PRO A 15 -11.34 -3.95 17.64
C PRO A 15 -12.44 -4.53 18.54
N ILE A 16 -13.15 -5.57 18.07
CA ILE A 16 -14.06 -6.33 18.94
C ILE A 16 -13.24 -7.01 20.04
N PRO A 17 -13.60 -6.89 21.33
CA PRO A 17 -12.85 -7.51 22.42
C PRO A 17 -12.61 -9.01 22.19
N GLY A 18 -11.35 -9.44 22.29
CA GLY A 18 -10.91 -10.81 22.05
C GLY A 18 -10.57 -11.14 20.59
N CYS A 19 -10.69 -10.19 19.65
CA CYS A 19 -10.06 -10.31 18.35
C CYS A 19 -8.61 -9.83 18.41
N THR A 20 -7.71 -10.66 17.88
CA THR A 20 -6.27 -10.42 17.76
C THR A 20 -5.83 -10.78 16.34
N ASP A 21 -4.63 -10.38 15.94
CA ASP A 21 -4.11 -10.75 14.61
C ASP A 21 -3.96 -12.27 14.43
N GLN A 22 -3.78 -13.01 15.53
CA GLN A 22 -3.60 -14.47 15.50
C GLN A 22 -4.90 -15.24 15.23
N ASN A 23 -6.05 -14.68 15.63
CA ASN A 23 -7.35 -15.32 15.44
C ASN A 23 -8.20 -14.66 14.33
N LYS A 24 -7.60 -13.70 13.64
CA LYS A 24 -8.15 -13.08 12.44
C LYS A 24 -7.99 -14.00 11.25
N VAL A 25 -9.09 -14.25 10.55
CA VAL A 25 -9.15 -15.01 9.31
C VAL A 25 -9.39 -14.02 8.18
N PRO A 26 -8.42 -13.82 7.27
CA PRO A 26 -8.65 -13.03 6.08
C PRO A 26 -9.70 -13.70 5.19
N MET A 27 -10.61 -12.91 4.64
CA MET A 27 -11.69 -13.42 3.78
C MET A 27 -11.87 -12.50 2.57
N ALA A 28 -11.63 -13.04 1.38
CA ALA A 28 -12.01 -12.43 0.11
C ALA A 28 -13.31 -13.05 -0.42
N ASN A 29 -13.96 -12.41 -1.40
CA ASN A 29 -15.09 -13.02 -2.11
C ASN A 29 -14.68 -14.37 -2.69
N SER A 30 -15.57 -15.36 -2.58
CA SER A 30 -15.36 -16.75 -2.98
C SER A 30 -14.27 -17.51 -2.21
N MET A 31 -13.59 -16.90 -1.23
CA MET A 31 -12.68 -17.63 -0.34
C MET A 31 -13.48 -18.53 0.61
N ILE A 32 -13.07 -19.79 0.74
CA ILE A 32 -13.67 -20.76 1.67
C ILE A 32 -12.63 -21.12 2.72
N VAL A 33 -13.01 -20.99 4.00
CA VAL A 33 -12.14 -21.36 5.12
C VAL A 33 -12.93 -22.22 6.12
N THR A 34 -12.40 -23.40 6.43
CA THR A 34 -12.91 -24.23 7.52
C THR A 34 -11.95 -24.21 8.70
N LYS A 35 -12.46 -23.93 9.90
CA LYS A 35 -11.70 -23.89 11.16
C LYS A 35 -12.45 -24.66 12.23
N THR A 36 -11.71 -25.33 13.10
CA THR A 36 -12.25 -25.99 14.29
C THR A 36 -11.80 -25.24 15.52
N ILE A 37 -12.75 -24.78 16.34
CA ILE A 37 -12.50 -24.21 17.66
C ILE A 37 -12.53 -25.36 18.66
N ALA A 38 -11.43 -25.60 19.36
CA ALA A 38 -11.33 -26.70 20.31
C ALA A 38 -12.19 -26.44 21.57
N ALA A 39 -12.75 -27.51 22.14
CA ALA A 39 -13.49 -27.45 23.40
C ALA A 39 -12.62 -26.84 24.53
N GLY A 40 -13.18 -25.88 25.26
CA GLY A 40 -12.56 -25.26 26.43
C GLY A 40 -11.42 -24.29 26.12
N SER A 41 -11.09 -24.06 24.84
CA SER A 41 -9.97 -23.19 24.44
C SER A 41 -10.20 -21.71 24.75
N GLY A 42 -11.46 -21.28 24.78
CA GLY A 42 -11.82 -19.85 24.82
C GLY A 42 -11.46 -19.10 23.53
N GLU A 43 -11.06 -19.82 22.47
CA GLU A 43 -10.75 -19.23 21.17
C GLU A 43 -12.00 -18.73 20.45
N SER A 44 -11.78 -17.77 19.56
CA SER A 44 -12.79 -17.21 18.66
C SER A 44 -12.23 -17.08 17.26
N ILE A 45 -13.09 -17.04 16.26
CA ILE A 45 -12.70 -16.69 14.89
C ILE A 45 -13.10 -15.24 14.64
N CYS A 46 -12.17 -14.41 14.18
CA CYS A 46 -12.43 -13.01 13.85
C CYS A 46 -12.31 -12.79 12.34
N VAL A 47 -13.24 -12.05 11.75
CA VAL A 47 -13.33 -11.85 10.30
C VAL A 47 -13.62 -10.37 10.01
N GLU A 48 -13.03 -9.86 8.93
CA GLU A 48 -13.21 -8.47 8.48
C GLU A 48 -13.83 -8.35 7.08
N SER A 49 -14.75 -9.26 6.77
CA SER A 49 -15.43 -9.31 5.49
C SER A 49 -16.85 -9.85 5.68
N SER A 50 -17.67 -9.69 4.66
CA SER A 50 -19.01 -10.27 4.61
C SER A 50 -18.91 -11.78 4.38
N VAL A 51 -19.57 -12.56 5.22
CA VAL A 51 -19.43 -14.03 5.22
C VAL A 51 -20.76 -14.77 5.35
N LEU A 52 -20.87 -15.85 4.59
CA LEU A 52 -21.78 -16.95 4.88
C LEU A 52 -21.12 -17.90 5.88
N ILE A 53 -21.90 -18.38 6.84
CA ILE A 53 -21.43 -19.18 7.97
C ILE A 53 -22.19 -20.49 8.01
N LYS A 54 -21.46 -21.60 7.95
CA LYS A 54 -21.97 -22.94 8.24
C LYS A 54 -21.22 -23.50 9.44
N ALA A 55 -21.95 -23.98 10.44
CA ALA A 55 -21.36 -24.71 11.55
C ALA A 55 -22.03 -26.09 11.72
N ASP A 56 -21.32 -26.99 12.41
CA ASP A 56 -21.84 -28.28 12.87
C ASP A 56 -22.56 -28.19 14.22
N LYS A 57 -22.39 -27.09 14.96
CA LYS A 57 -23.02 -26.82 16.26
C LYS A 57 -23.44 -25.35 16.40
N ASP A 58 -24.16 -25.05 17.48
CA ASP A 58 -24.59 -23.70 17.80
C ASP A 58 -23.41 -22.77 18.14
N TYR A 59 -23.51 -21.53 17.67
CA TYR A 59 -22.53 -20.46 17.88
C TYR A 59 -23.21 -19.11 18.08
N THR A 60 -22.43 -18.16 18.58
CA THR A 60 -22.80 -16.76 18.73
C THR A 60 -21.87 -15.91 17.88
N VAL A 61 -22.43 -14.92 17.20
CA VAL A 61 -21.68 -13.91 16.46
C VAL A 61 -21.85 -12.56 17.12
N ASN A 62 -20.73 -11.94 17.48
CA ASN A 62 -20.67 -10.54 17.87
C ASN A 62 -20.13 -9.74 16.69
N TYR A 63 -20.82 -8.69 16.26
CA TYR A 63 -20.44 -7.95 15.08
C TYR A 63 -20.71 -6.45 15.21
N LYS A 64 -19.99 -5.66 14.43
CA LYS A 64 -20.26 -4.24 14.18
C LYS A 64 -19.80 -3.86 12.77
N PHE A 65 -20.37 -2.78 12.25
CA PHE A 65 -20.05 -2.24 10.94
C PHE A 65 -19.54 -0.80 11.11
N ASP A 66 -18.23 -0.61 10.99
CA ASP A 66 -17.57 0.66 11.23
C ASP A 66 -17.52 1.49 9.94
N ASP A 67 -17.70 2.80 10.04
CA ASP A 67 -17.61 3.71 8.91
C ASP A 67 -16.16 4.18 8.74
N ALA A 68 -15.48 3.67 7.71
CA ALA A 68 -14.10 4.03 7.39
C ALA A 68 -13.95 5.51 7.04
N ALA A 69 -14.93 6.09 6.34
CA ALA A 69 -14.86 7.46 5.85
C ALA A 69 -14.96 8.46 7.01
N THR A 70 -15.79 8.17 8.00
CA THR A 70 -15.98 9.04 9.18
C THR A 70 -15.17 8.62 10.41
N GLN A 71 -14.45 7.48 10.34
CA GLN A 71 -13.77 6.83 11.46
C GLN A 71 -14.69 6.60 12.67
N GLN A 72 -15.97 6.32 12.41
CA GLN A 72 -16.96 6.08 13.44
C GLN A 72 -17.13 4.58 13.70
N ASN A 73 -17.04 4.20 14.98
CA ASN A 73 -17.37 2.84 15.41
C ASN A 73 -18.88 2.58 15.25
N GLY A 74 -19.22 1.44 14.65
CA GLY A 74 -20.57 0.91 14.64
C GLY A 74 -20.98 0.35 16.01
N GLU A 75 -22.29 0.17 16.20
CA GLU A 75 -22.84 -0.46 17.40
C GLU A 75 -22.47 -1.96 17.44
N LEU A 76 -21.94 -2.43 18.57
CA LEU A 76 -21.66 -3.85 18.80
C LEU A 76 -22.97 -4.61 19.08
N LYS A 77 -23.28 -5.56 18.21
CA LYS A 77 -24.48 -6.42 18.28
C LYS A 77 -24.08 -7.87 18.47
N SER A 78 -25.01 -8.68 19.00
CA SER A 78 -24.83 -10.11 19.22
C SER A 78 -26.04 -10.89 18.70
N VAL A 79 -25.81 -12.00 18.01
CA VAL A 79 -26.87 -12.85 17.44
C VAL A 79 -26.44 -14.31 17.47
N GLU A 80 -27.39 -15.22 17.69
CA GLU A 80 -27.15 -16.66 17.66
C GLU A 80 -27.38 -17.23 16.27
N ASN A 81 -26.46 -18.08 15.81
CA ASN A 81 -26.59 -18.85 14.57
C ASN A 81 -26.99 -18.07 13.29
N PRO A 82 -26.49 -16.83 13.02
CA PRO A 82 -26.79 -16.17 11.75
C PRO A 82 -26.11 -16.89 10.59
N VAL A 83 -26.80 -17.10 9.48
CA VAL A 83 -26.21 -17.74 8.29
C VAL A 83 -25.38 -16.75 7.46
N LEU A 84 -25.72 -15.47 7.51
CA LEU A 84 -25.02 -14.39 6.78
C LEU A 84 -24.73 -13.24 7.73
N VAL A 85 -23.52 -12.69 7.69
CA VAL A 85 -23.18 -11.44 8.40
C VAL A 85 -22.28 -10.59 7.50
N GLY A 86 -22.66 -9.34 7.27
CA GLY A 86 -21.86 -8.48 6.40
C GLY A 86 -22.45 -7.10 6.12
N SER A 87 -21.65 -6.30 5.41
CA SER A 87 -21.95 -4.99 4.84
C SER A 87 -21.09 -4.80 3.58
N LEU A 88 -21.62 -4.11 2.57
CA LEU A 88 -20.88 -3.75 1.36
C LEU A 88 -20.10 -2.42 1.51
N THR A 89 -20.65 -1.43 2.23
CA THR A 89 -20.04 -0.08 2.36
C THR A 89 -19.27 0.16 3.65
N LYS A 90 -19.41 -0.71 4.65
CA LYS A 90 -18.77 -0.51 5.96
C LYS A 90 -17.72 -1.57 6.22
N LEU A 91 -16.77 -1.23 7.09
CA LEU A 91 -15.79 -2.17 7.57
C LEU A 91 -16.46 -3.19 8.49
N ASN A 92 -16.49 -4.43 8.03
CA ASN A 92 -17.00 -5.55 8.77
C ASN A 92 -16.06 -5.89 9.93
N LYS A 93 -16.59 -6.01 11.14
CA LYS A 93 -15.87 -6.62 12.27
C LYS A 93 -16.77 -7.70 12.83
N ILE A 94 -16.35 -8.95 12.73
CA ILE A 94 -17.16 -10.12 13.08
C ILE A 94 -16.33 -11.03 13.98
N LYS A 95 -16.89 -11.45 15.12
CA LYS A 95 -16.31 -12.40 16.05
C LYS A 95 -17.27 -13.56 16.27
N ILE A 96 -16.82 -14.78 15.98
CA ILE A 96 -17.60 -16.00 16.09
C ILE A 96 -17.06 -16.83 17.26
N THR A 97 -17.96 -17.23 18.16
CA THR A 97 -17.64 -18.03 19.36
C THR A 97 -18.59 -19.22 19.50
N PRO A 98 -18.12 -20.38 19.99
CA PRO A 98 -19.01 -21.49 20.32
C PRO A 98 -20.05 -21.05 21.35
N LYS A 99 -21.32 -21.47 21.19
CA LYS A 99 -22.37 -21.20 22.18
C LYS A 99 -22.13 -21.99 23.46
N ASN A 100 -21.67 -23.23 23.33
CA ASN A 100 -21.22 -24.07 24.43
C ASN A 100 -19.69 -24.22 24.40
N ALA A 101 -19.00 -23.56 25.34
CA ALA A 101 -17.54 -23.62 25.44
C ALA A 101 -17.01 -25.05 25.71
N GLY A 102 -17.83 -25.98 26.24
CA GLY A 102 -17.41 -27.36 26.52
C GLY A 102 -17.30 -28.25 25.28
N GLU A 103 -17.62 -27.73 24.10
CA GLU A 103 -17.72 -28.50 22.87
C GLU A 103 -16.85 -27.94 21.76
N ALA A 104 -16.17 -28.81 21.03
CA ALA A 104 -15.49 -28.42 19.80
C ALA A 104 -16.54 -28.16 18.72
N ILE A 105 -16.34 -27.11 17.93
CA ILE A 105 -17.20 -26.69 16.83
C ILE A 105 -16.36 -26.49 15.56
N THR A 106 -16.87 -26.96 14.44
CA THR A 106 -16.30 -26.76 13.11
C THR A 106 -17.12 -25.71 12.38
N ILE A 107 -16.45 -24.63 11.96
CA ILE A 107 -17.07 -23.50 11.28
C ILE A 107 -16.44 -23.38 9.89
N THR A 108 -17.30 -23.35 8.87
CA THR A 108 -16.93 -23.03 7.49
C THR A 108 -17.46 -21.65 7.14
N LEU A 109 -16.57 -20.81 6.64
CA LEU A 109 -16.83 -19.43 6.22
C LEU A 109 -16.66 -19.35 4.71
N ILE A 110 -17.58 -18.65 4.05
CA ILE A 110 -17.45 -18.27 2.64
C ILE A 110 -17.55 -16.77 2.52
N GLY A 111 -16.55 -16.12 1.94
CA GLY A 111 -16.60 -14.69 1.67
C GLY A 111 -17.59 -14.39 0.55
N VAL A 112 -18.54 -13.50 0.79
CA VAL A 112 -19.62 -13.18 -0.15
C VAL A 112 -19.86 -11.67 -0.24
N PRO A 113 -20.32 -11.17 -1.39
CA PRO A 113 -20.84 -9.81 -1.50
C PRO A 113 -22.22 -9.69 -0.84
N MET A 114 -22.53 -8.53 -0.26
CA MET A 114 -23.89 -8.20 0.22
C MET A 114 -24.64 -7.42 -0.85
N SER A 115 -25.98 -7.47 -0.85
CA SER A 115 -26.75 -6.51 -1.66
C SER A 115 -26.70 -5.12 -1.04
N GLN A 116 -26.97 -4.08 -1.83
CA GLN A 116 -27.04 -2.72 -1.34
C GLN A 116 -27.79 -1.77 -2.28
N GLY A 117 -28.69 -0.96 -1.72
CA GLY A 117 -29.14 0.28 -2.36
C GLY A 117 -28.09 1.41 -2.27
N VAL A 118 -27.64 1.94 -3.42
CA VAL A 118 -26.72 3.10 -3.50
C VAL A 118 -27.28 4.15 -4.45
N GLY A 119 -27.54 5.36 -3.96
CA GLY A 119 -27.83 6.52 -4.82
C GLY A 119 -29.04 6.37 -5.77
N GLY A 120 -30.03 5.55 -5.40
CA GLY A 120 -31.18 5.21 -6.25
C GLY A 120 -30.98 3.98 -7.15
N GLY A 121 -29.79 3.41 -7.17
CA GLY A 121 -29.48 2.11 -7.74
C GLY A 121 -29.43 0.99 -6.69
N HIS A 122 -29.30 -0.24 -7.16
CA HIS A 122 -29.21 -1.45 -6.37
C HIS A 122 -28.13 -2.38 -6.93
N TYR A 123 -27.24 -2.80 -6.04
CA TYR A 123 -26.22 -3.80 -6.34
C TYR A 123 -26.65 -5.12 -5.68
N TYR A 124 -26.81 -6.18 -6.45
CA TYR A 124 -27.30 -7.47 -5.94
C TYR A 124 -26.12 -8.38 -5.58
N GLY A 125 -26.01 -8.77 -4.32
CA GLY A 125 -25.13 -9.85 -3.86
C GLY A 125 -25.82 -11.19 -4.03
N VAL A 126 -25.20 -12.15 -4.69
CA VAL A 126 -25.76 -13.48 -4.95
C VAL A 126 -24.79 -14.57 -4.51
N PHE A 127 -25.32 -15.62 -3.90
CA PHE A 127 -24.58 -16.84 -3.60
C PHE A 127 -25.28 -18.05 -4.22
N SER A 128 -24.50 -18.95 -4.83
CA SER A 128 -25.04 -20.19 -5.36
C SER A 128 -24.13 -21.40 -5.19
N THR A 129 -24.75 -22.57 -5.07
CA THR A 129 -24.10 -23.87 -5.17
C THR A 129 -24.64 -24.71 -6.32
N LEU A 130 -25.53 -24.14 -7.14
CA LEU A 130 -26.12 -24.82 -8.29
C LEU A 130 -25.04 -25.27 -9.26
N LYS A 131 -25.12 -26.52 -9.70
CA LYS A 131 -24.26 -27.04 -10.77
C LYS A 131 -24.58 -26.41 -12.11
N ASN A 132 -25.87 -26.26 -12.39
CA ASN A 132 -26.39 -25.71 -13.64
C ASN A 132 -27.31 -24.55 -13.31
N MET A 133 -27.07 -23.41 -13.93
CA MET A 133 -27.88 -22.22 -13.77
C MET A 133 -27.84 -21.39 -15.05
N GLU A 134 -28.99 -20.86 -15.44
CA GLU A 134 -29.11 -19.84 -16.48
C GLU A 134 -30.01 -18.73 -15.95
N LYS A 135 -29.48 -17.51 -15.90
CA LYS A 135 -30.16 -16.33 -15.36
C LYS A 135 -29.97 -15.15 -16.29
N LYS A 136 -31.01 -14.32 -16.45
CA LYS A 136 -30.97 -13.09 -17.24
C LYS A 136 -31.22 -11.91 -16.33
N MET A 137 -30.41 -10.86 -16.40
CA MET A 137 -30.71 -9.63 -15.66
C MET A 137 -30.32 -8.40 -16.45
N LYS A 138 -31.00 -7.29 -16.20
CA LYS A 138 -30.62 -6.00 -16.75
C LYS A 138 -29.48 -5.39 -15.93
N ILE A 139 -28.38 -5.04 -16.58
CA ILE A 139 -27.28 -4.25 -16.00
C ILE A 139 -27.40 -2.82 -16.52
N ASN A 140 -27.30 -1.84 -15.61
CA ASN A 140 -27.31 -0.40 -15.92
C ASN A 140 -26.74 0.41 -14.74
N MET A 141 -26.68 1.74 -14.85
CA MET A 141 -26.16 2.60 -13.78
C MET A 141 -26.87 2.41 -12.41
N LEU A 142 -28.10 1.91 -12.41
CA LEU A 142 -28.89 1.65 -11.21
C LEU A 142 -28.91 0.16 -10.84
N GLN A 143 -28.29 -0.75 -11.60
CA GLN A 143 -28.39 -2.19 -11.36
C GLN A 143 -27.07 -2.90 -11.69
N GLY A 144 -26.46 -3.49 -10.68
CA GLY A 144 -25.25 -4.31 -10.79
C GLY A 144 -25.38 -5.65 -10.06
N LEU A 145 -24.40 -6.54 -10.26
CA LEU A 145 -24.37 -7.87 -9.66
C LEU A 145 -22.98 -8.22 -9.14
N ALA A 146 -22.91 -8.77 -7.93
CA ALA A 146 -21.79 -9.62 -7.54
C ALA A 146 -22.31 -11.00 -7.15
N LEU A 147 -21.78 -12.03 -7.79
CA LEU A 147 -22.16 -13.41 -7.63
C LEU A 147 -20.97 -14.23 -7.17
N VAL A 148 -21.16 -15.01 -6.11
CA VAL A 148 -20.22 -16.06 -5.68
C VAL A 148 -20.88 -17.42 -5.91
N ALA A 149 -20.20 -18.31 -6.61
CA ALA A 149 -20.65 -19.68 -6.80
C ALA A 149 -19.61 -20.68 -6.31
N THR A 150 -20.05 -21.73 -5.62
CA THR A 150 -19.13 -22.75 -5.08
C THR A 150 -19.65 -24.15 -5.37
N ASN A 151 -18.79 -25.05 -5.85
CA ASN A 151 -19.18 -26.42 -6.15
C ASN A 151 -18.00 -27.40 -6.04
N ALA A 152 -18.31 -28.66 -5.71
CA ALA A 152 -17.31 -29.74 -5.66
C ALA A 152 -16.73 -30.09 -7.03
N ILE A 153 -17.47 -29.83 -8.10
CA ILE A 153 -17.01 -29.96 -9.48
C ILE A 153 -16.70 -28.56 -10.00
N PRO A 154 -15.54 -28.33 -10.65
CA PRO A 154 -15.23 -27.03 -11.24
C PRO A 154 -16.33 -26.54 -12.19
N LEU A 155 -16.74 -25.30 -11.99
CA LEU A 155 -17.78 -24.62 -12.75
C LEU A 155 -17.16 -23.79 -13.87
N LYS A 156 -17.80 -23.80 -15.03
CA LYS A 156 -17.53 -22.90 -16.15
C LYS A 156 -18.68 -21.90 -16.25
N PHE A 157 -18.33 -20.61 -16.29
CA PHE A 157 -19.29 -19.54 -16.52
C PHE A 157 -19.21 -19.05 -17.97
N THR A 158 -20.36 -18.82 -18.56
CA THR A 158 -20.51 -18.16 -19.86
C THR A 158 -21.39 -16.93 -19.65
N ILE A 159 -20.85 -15.75 -19.95
CA ILE A 159 -21.51 -14.47 -19.71
C ILE A 159 -21.72 -13.76 -21.05
N THR A 160 -22.96 -13.79 -21.54
CA THR A 160 -23.36 -13.11 -22.78
C THR A 160 -23.72 -11.67 -22.45
N SER A 161 -22.84 -10.75 -22.82
CA SER A 161 -22.95 -9.31 -22.58
C SER A 161 -21.99 -8.59 -23.52
N GLU A 162 -22.43 -7.49 -24.12
CA GLU A 162 -21.66 -6.70 -25.09
C GLU A 162 -21.02 -5.46 -24.46
N LYS A 163 -21.67 -4.87 -23.44
CA LYS A 163 -21.35 -3.53 -22.94
C LYS A 163 -21.13 -3.43 -21.43
N SER A 164 -21.26 -4.50 -20.68
CA SER A 164 -21.10 -4.48 -19.22
C SER A 164 -19.66 -4.79 -18.87
N ASP A 165 -19.16 -4.11 -17.86
CA ASP A 165 -17.88 -4.42 -17.26
C ASP A 165 -18.01 -5.74 -16.49
N LYS A 166 -17.02 -6.62 -16.67
CA LYS A 166 -16.99 -7.95 -16.08
C LYS A 166 -15.70 -8.14 -15.32
N ILE A 167 -15.81 -8.53 -14.05
CA ILE A 167 -14.68 -9.04 -13.29
C ILE A 167 -14.98 -10.48 -12.94
N PHE A 168 -14.14 -11.39 -13.42
CA PHE A 168 -14.28 -12.82 -13.22
C PHE A 168 -13.06 -13.37 -12.50
N MET A 169 -13.29 -14.23 -11.51
CA MET A 169 -12.25 -14.91 -10.77
C MET A 169 -12.68 -16.34 -10.47
N ALA A 170 -11.78 -17.29 -10.70
CA ALA A 170 -11.99 -18.70 -10.38
C ALA A 170 -10.87 -19.21 -9.47
N ASP A 171 -11.22 -19.83 -8.34
CA ASP A 171 -10.30 -20.29 -7.30
C ASP A 171 -9.30 -19.22 -6.84
N LEU A 172 -9.82 -17.99 -6.67
CA LEU A 172 -9.03 -16.79 -6.33
C LEU A 172 -7.98 -16.39 -7.40
N ASP A 173 -8.14 -16.86 -8.64
CA ASP A 173 -7.28 -16.57 -9.79
C ASP A 173 -8.11 -15.94 -10.92
N LEU A 174 -7.74 -14.72 -11.31
CA LEU A 174 -8.40 -13.96 -12.38
C LEU A 174 -8.17 -14.54 -13.78
N GLN A 175 -7.09 -15.30 -13.97
CA GLN A 175 -6.74 -15.88 -15.26
C GLN A 175 -7.48 -17.20 -15.51
N LYS A 176 -7.96 -17.84 -14.44
CA LYS A 176 -8.75 -19.06 -14.55
C LYS A 176 -10.17 -18.72 -14.95
N LYS A 177 -10.68 -19.48 -15.92
CA LYS A 177 -12.08 -19.43 -16.40
C LYS A 177 -12.97 -20.50 -15.78
N ILE A 178 -12.35 -21.48 -15.13
CA ILE A 178 -12.98 -22.67 -14.57
C ILE A 178 -12.42 -22.87 -13.17
N GLY A 179 -13.27 -23.14 -12.19
CA GLY A 179 -12.84 -23.37 -10.82
C GLY A 179 -13.98 -23.84 -9.91
N ASN A 180 -13.62 -24.35 -8.75
CA ASN A 180 -14.56 -24.80 -7.74
C ASN A 180 -15.21 -23.64 -6.98
N SER A 181 -14.55 -22.49 -6.93
CA SER A 181 -15.06 -21.26 -6.34
C SER A 181 -14.96 -20.11 -7.32
N ILE A 182 -16.10 -19.55 -7.71
CA ILE A 182 -16.20 -18.48 -8.68
C ILE A 182 -16.65 -17.21 -7.99
N SER A 183 -16.04 -16.08 -8.34
CA SER A 183 -16.55 -14.73 -8.08
C SER A 183 -16.76 -14.03 -9.42
N LEU A 184 -17.95 -13.51 -9.64
CA LEU A 184 -18.32 -12.72 -10.82
C LEU A 184 -18.86 -11.36 -10.35
N SER A 185 -18.37 -10.28 -10.93
CA SER A 185 -18.88 -8.92 -10.75
C SER A 185 -19.32 -8.40 -12.11
N LEU A 186 -20.52 -7.84 -12.19
CA LEU A 186 -21.06 -7.19 -13.38
C LEU A 186 -21.52 -5.77 -13.01
N SER A 187 -21.07 -4.80 -13.80
CA SER A 187 -21.47 -3.40 -13.67
C SER A 187 -21.69 -2.76 -15.04
N SER A 188 -22.42 -1.66 -15.06
CA SER A 188 -22.57 -0.84 -16.26
C SER A 188 -21.24 -0.20 -16.63
N HIS A 189 -20.89 -0.25 -17.91
CA HIS A 189 -19.72 0.42 -18.46
C HIS A 189 -19.98 1.92 -18.60
N HIS A 190 -19.00 2.73 -18.22
CA HIS A 190 -19.05 4.18 -18.42
C HIS A 190 -18.34 4.55 -19.73
N ASP A 191 -19.08 5.13 -20.68
CA ASP A 191 -18.49 5.69 -21.88
C ASP A 191 -18.04 7.13 -21.59
N ASP A 192 -16.73 7.33 -21.42
CA ASP A 192 -16.13 8.64 -21.14
C ASP A 192 -16.36 9.68 -22.24
N LYS A 193 -16.52 9.24 -23.50
CA LYS A 193 -16.70 10.17 -24.64
C LYS A 193 -18.12 10.74 -24.67
N GLU A 194 -19.10 9.89 -24.36
CA GLU A 194 -20.50 10.29 -24.33
C GLU A 194 -20.97 10.75 -22.93
N ASN A 195 -20.16 10.48 -21.90
CA ASN A 195 -20.53 10.65 -20.49
C ASN A 195 -21.86 9.94 -20.17
N THR A 196 -22.00 8.70 -20.66
CA THR A 196 -23.20 7.87 -20.45
C THR A 196 -22.84 6.52 -19.84
N PHE A 197 -23.85 5.85 -19.30
CA PHE A 197 -23.72 4.51 -18.73
C PHE A 197 -24.46 3.51 -19.61
N SER A 198 -23.81 2.39 -19.92
CA SER A 198 -24.42 1.34 -20.73
C SER A 198 -25.62 0.71 -20.03
N SER A 199 -26.61 0.26 -20.81
CA SER A 199 -27.68 -0.57 -20.30
C SER A 199 -27.91 -1.74 -21.24
N GLU A 200 -27.88 -2.95 -20.71
CA GLU A 200 -28.12 -4.16 -21.49
C GLU A 200 -28.72 -5.27 -20.62
N GLU A 201 -29.30 -6.28 -21.28
CA GLU A 201 -29.65 -7.56 -20.65
C GLU A 201 -28.46 -8.50 -20.75
N VAL A 202 -28.04 -9.04 -19.62
CA VAL A 202 -26.91 -9.98 -19.51
C VAL A 202 -27.43 -11.37 -19.19
N THR A 203 -26.99 -12.37 -19.95
CA THR A 203 -27.27 -13.78 -19.65
C THR A 203 -26.06 -14.41 -18.98
N ILE A 204 -26.28 -15.01 -17.81
CA ILE A 204 -25.28 -15.68 -16.99
C ILE A 204 -25.61 -17.17 -16.99
N LYS A 205 -24.75 -17.97 -17.63
CA LYS A 205 -24.84 -19.42 -17.62
C LYS A 205 -23.69 -19.99 -16.80
N CYS A 206 -24.01 -20.94 -15.93
CA CYS A 206 -23.06 -21.72 -15.16
C CYS A 206 -23.34 -23.20 -15.39
N GLU A 207 -22.31 -23.98 -15.70
CA GLU A 207 -22.40 -25.43 -15.85
C GLU A 207 -21.08 -26.11 -15.41
N PRO A 208 -21.09 -27.38 -15.00
CA PRO A 208 -19.85 -28.09 -14.70
C PRO A 208 -19.00 -28.23 -15.96
N ASP A 209 -17.68 -28.04 -15.86
CA ASP A 209 -16.82 -28.28 -17.01
C ASP A 209 -16.71 -29.79 -17.30
N PRO A 210 -17.08 -30.27 -18.50
CA PRO A 210 -17.15 -31.70 -18.81
C PRO A 210 -15.79 -32.39 -18.81
N SER A 211 -14.68 -31.64 -18.84
CA SER A 211 -13.32 -32.15 -18.76
C SER A 211 -12.78 -32.23 -17.33
N THR A 212 -13.56 -31.80 -16.33
CA THR A 212 -13.13 -31.75 -14.93
C THR A 212 -13.87 -32.76 -14.07
N GLU A 213 -13.15 -33.32 -13.09
CA GLU A 213 -13.73 -34.20 -12.07
C GLU A 213 -13.90 -33.43 -10.75
N ALA A 214 -14.64 -34.02 -9.82
CA ALA A 214 -14.75 -33.47 -8.48
C ALA A 214 -13.37 -33.41 -7.81
N VAL A 215 -13.02 -32.25 -7.26
CA VAL A 215 -11.73 -32.06 -6.59
C VAL A 215 -11.78 -32.75 -5.24
N VAL A 216 -10.88 -33.71 -5.02
CA VAL A 216 -10.79 -34.45 -3.76
C VAL A 216 -10.53 -33.47 -2.61
N GLY A 217 -11.40 -33.52 -1.60
CA GLY A 217 -11.33 -32.63 -0.43
C GLY A 217 -12.10 -31.32 -0.58
N TYR A 218 -12.63 -31.00 -1.77
CA TYR A 218 -13.55 -29.89 -1.94
C TYR A 218 -14.99 -30.36 -1.75
N THR A 219 -15.66 -29.89 -0.71
CA THR A 219 -17.07 -30.19 -0.45
C THR A 219 -17.88 -28.90 -0.50
N ASN A 220 -19.09 -28.97 -1.08
CA ASN A 220 -20.07 -27.92 -0.91
C ASN A 220 -20.47 -27.91 0.59
N PRO A 221 -20.14 -26.86 1.35
CA PRO A 221 -20.35 -26.87 2.80
C PRO A 221 -21.84 -26.86 3.20
N PHE A 222 -22.72 -26.49 2.27
CA PHE A 222 -24.17 -26.50 2.51
C PHE A 222 -24.83 -27.82 2.11
N GLY A 223 -24.17 -28.67 1.31
CA GLY A 223 -24.69 -29.98 0.89
C GLY A 223 -25.91 -29.95 -0.04
N GLU A 224 -26.50 -28.78 -0.26
CA GLU A 224 -27.71 -28.58 -1.06
C GLU A 224 -27.43 -27.67 -2.26
N ASP A 225 -28.30 -27.76 -3.26
CA ASP A 225 -28.35 -26.91 -4.45
C ASP A 225 -29.10 -25.61 -4.08
N ILE A 226 -28.35 -24.52 -3.96
CA ILE A 226 -28.80 -23.26 -3.37
C ILE A 226 -28.62 -22.13 -4.39
N PHE A 227 -29.58 -21.22 -4.41
CA PHE A 227 -29.45 -19.91 -5.05
C PHE A 227 -30.08 -18.86 -4.14
N TYR A 228 -29.26 -17.95 -3.59
CA TYR A 228 -29.70 -16.89 -2.70
C TYR A 228 -29.34 -15.52 -3.27
N ILE A 229 -30.29 -14.60 -3.21
CA ILE A 229 -30.02 -13.17 -3.27
C ILE A 229 -29.81 -12.75 -1.82
N LEU A 230 -28.63 -12.24 -1.52
CA LEU A 230 -28.19 -11.94 -0.17
C LEU A 230 -28.74 -10.58 0.25
N PRO A 231 -29.36 -10.45 1.44
CA PRO A 231 -29.86 -9.16 1.92
C PRO A 231 -28.79 -8.07 2.04
N GLU A 232 -29.25 -6.86 2.38
CA GLU A 232 -28.36 -5.74 2.71
C GLU A 232 -27.66 -5.91 4.07
N GLU A 233 -26.88 -4.90 4.47
CA GLU A 233 -26.12 -4.85 5.72
C GLU A 233 -26.87 -5.44 6.92
N GLY A 234 -26.26 -6.42 7.59
CA GLY A 234 -26.88 -7.05 8.76
C GLY A 234 -26.34 -8.43 9.09
N ALA A 235 -27.00 -9.08 10.05
CA ALA A 235 -26.84 -10.48 10.37
C ALA A 235 -28.18 -11.19 10.19
N HIS A 236 -28.23 -12.18 9.29
CA HIS A 236 -29.48 -12.75 8.77
C HIS A 236 -29.55 -14.26 9.01
N THR A 237 -30.72 -14.74 9.40
CA THR A 237 -31.05 -16.16 9.47
C THR A 237 -31.32 -16.72 8.07
N LEU A 238 -31.35 -18.05 7.94
CA LEU A 238 -31.71 -18.71 6.68
C LEU A 238 -33.09 -18.27 6.17
N GLU A 239 -34.08 -18.19 7.05
CA GLU A 239 -35.45 -17.78 6.72
C GLU A 239 -35.50 -16.36 6.14
N GLN A 240 -34.73 -15.43 6.72
CA GLN A 240 -34.63 -14.05 6.23
C GLN A 240 -33.98 -13.99 4.84
N ILE A 241 -32.92 -14.78 4.60
CA ILE A 241 -32.25 -14.86 3.30
C ILE A 241 -33.19 -15.45 2.25
N THR A 242 -33.90 -16.54 2.57
CA THR A 242 -34.88 -17.16 1.66
C THR A 242 -36.01 -16.19 1.33
N THR A 243 -36.58 -15.52 2.33
CA THR A 243 -37.65 -14.53 2.14
C THR A 243 -37.18 -13.37 1.25
N TYR A 244 -35.98 -12.85 1.50
CA TYR A 244 -35.40 -11.79 0.69
C TYR A 244 -35.15 -12.25 -0.75
N THR A 245 -34.66 -13.48 -0.92
CA THR A 245 -34.44 -14.10 -2.23
C THR A 245 -35.73 -14.20 -3.03
N GLU A 246 -36.81 -14.66 -2.41
CA GLU A 246 -38.13 -14.75 -3.05
C GLU A 246 -38.67 -13.37 -3.47
N GLN A 247 -38.48 -12.35 -2.63
CA GLN A 247 -38.93 -10.98 -2.87
C GLN A 247 -38.18 -10.26 -4.00
N HIS A 248 -36.94 -10.66 -4.29
CA HIS A 248 -36.08 -9.99 -5.27
C HIS A 248 -35.75 -10.86 -6.48
N MET A 249 -36.33 -12.06 -6.60
CA MET A 249 -36.06 -13.00 -7.70
C MET A 249 -36.47 -12.42 -9.07
N ASP A 250 -37.38 -11.45 -9.09
CA ASP A 250 -37.86 -10.76 -10.28
C ASP A 250 -36.77 -10.01 -11.03
N VAL A 251 -35.67 -9.62 -10.36
CA VAL A 251 -34.49 -9.06 -11.02
C VAL A 251 -33.90 -10.00 -12.09
N PHE A 252 -34.12 -11.31 -11.95
CA PHE A 252 -33.64 -12.33 -12.88
C PHE A 252 -34.69 -12.80 -13.90
N ASN A 253 -35.89 -12.21 -13.92
CA ASN A 253 -37.01 -12.69 -14.73
C ASN A 253 -37.16 -11.99 -16.09
N GLY A 254 -36.13 -11.29 -16.58
CA GLY A 254 -36.08 -10.79 -17.97
C GLY A 254 -37.41 -10.20 -18.45
N GLY A 255 -37.97 -9.26 -17.69
CA GLY A 255 -39.27 -8.65 -17.97
C GLY A 255 -39.19 -7.71 -19.16
N GLY A 256 -39.15 -8.26 -20.38
CA GLY A 256 -39.17 -7.47 -21.61
C GLY A 256 -39.08 -8.33 -22.87
N GLY A 257 -40.22 -8.83 -23.33
CA GLY A 257 -40.50 -9.09 -24.76
C GLY A 257 -39.68 -10.19 -25.45
N ASN A 258 -40.38 -11.18 -25.98
CA ASN A 258 -39.86 -12.06 -27.02
C ASN A 258 -39.29 -11.22 -28.17
N ASP A 259 -37.97 -11.14 -28.29
CA ASP A 259 -37.27 -11.01 -29.57
C ASP A 259 -35.97 -11.81 -29.48
N ASN A 260 -35.93 -12.88 -30.28
CA ASN A 260 -34.75 -13.69 -30.54
C ASN A 260 -33.70 -12.82 -31.25
N PRO A 261 -32.40 -12.97 -30.96
CA PRO A 261 -31.65 -13.78 -31.92
C PRO A 261 -30.61 -14.71 -31.28
N ASP A 262 -30.47 -15.88 -31.92
CA ASP A 262 -29.26 -16.68 -31.91
C ASP A 262 -28.06 -15.82 -32.33
N VAL A 263 -27.29 -15.37 -31.35
CA VAL A 263 -25.90 -14.94 -31.55
C VAL A 263 -25.10 -15.53 -30.41
N ASP A 264 -24.11 -16.34 -30.79
CA ASP A 264 -23.13 -16.91 -29.89
C ASP A 264 -21.86 -16.04 -30.00
N PRO A 265 -21.62 -15.05 -29.12
CA PRO A 265 -20.32 -14.43 -29.04
C PRO A 265 -19.46 -15.24 -28.07
N VAL A 266 -18.52 -15.98 -28.63
CA VAL A 266 -17.32 -16.39 -27.90
C VAL A 266 -16.55 -15.10 -27.61
N VAL A 267 -16.71 -14.58 -26.39
CA VAL A 267 -15.96 -13.40 -25.91
C VAL A 267 -14.51 -13.81 -25.68
N ASP A 268 -13.61 -13.08 -26.35
CA ASP A 268 -12.15 -13.22 -26.28
C ASP A 268 -11.67 -12.78 -24.87
N PRO A 269 -10.75 -13.50 -24.20
CA PRO A 269 -10.14 -13.07 -22.93
C PRO A 269 -9.41 -11.70 -22.94
N ASP A 270 -9.42 -10.96 -24.05
CA ASP A 270 -8.92 -9.59 -24.12
C ASP A 270 -9.95 -8.52 -23.71
N ASP A 271 -11.22 -8.85 -23.50
CA ASP A 271 -12.28 -7.93 -23.04
C ASP A 271 -12.35 -7.80 -21.50
N LEU A 272 -11.24 -7.38 -20.87
CA LEU A 272 -11.35 -6.71 -19.57
C LEU A 272 -12.01 -5.33 -19.80
N PRO A 273 -12.76 -4.79 -18.82
CA PRO A 273 -13.25 -3.40 -18.87
C PRO A 273 -12.14 -2.48 -19.39
N GLU A 274 -12.38 -1.75 -20.49
CA GLU A 274 -11.41 -0.75 -20.94
C GLU A 274 -11.09 0.16 -19.74
N GLY A 275 -9.82 0.18 -19.32
CA GLY A 275 -9.33 1.02 -18.22
C GLY A 275 -8.93 0.31 -16.91
N ILE A 276 -9.30 -0.96 -16.66
CA ILE A 276 -8.81 -1.66 -15.45
C ILE A 276 -7.56 -2.48 -15.76
N ASN A 277 -6.41 -2.07 -15.21
CA ASN A 277 -5.19 -2.84 -15.37
C ASN A 277 -5.29 -4.21 -14.63
N PRO A 278 -5.18 -5.37 -15.31
CA PRO A 278 -5.27 -6.68 -14.67
C PRO A 278 -4.22 -6.92 -13.57
N LEU A 279 -3.04 -6.29 -13.66
CA LEU A 279 -2.04 -6.34 -12.58
C LEU A 279 -2.50 -5.64 -11.32
N TYR A 280 -3.23 -4.54 -11.44
CA TYR A 280 -3.78 -3.82 -10.29
C TYR A 280 -4.76 -4.70 -9.52
N LEU A 281 -5.64 -5.39 -10.24
CA LEU A 281 -6.61 -6.30 -9.63
C LEU A 281 -5.91 -7.51 -8.99
N LEU A 282 -4.95 -8.13 -9.68
CA LEU A 282 -4.18 -9.25 -9.16
C LEU A 282 -3.41 -8.89 -7.87
N TYR A 283 -2.74 -7.74 -7.88
CA TYR A 283 -2.06 -7.20 -6.71
C TYR A 283 -3.05 -6.95 -5.57
N THR A 284 -4.15 -6.25 -5.85
CA THR A 284 -5.16 -5.91 -4.85
C THR A 284 -5.76 -7.16 -4.22
N LEU A 285 -6.01 -8.23 -4.98
CA LEU A 285 -6.52 -9.49 -4.44
C LEU A 285 -5.51 -10.18 -3.52
N LYS A 286 -4.25 -10.31 -3.95
CA LYS A 286 -3.18 -10.87 -3.10
C LYS A 286 -2.97 -10.03 -1.84
N CYS A 287 -3.06 -8.72 -1.98
CA CYS A 287 -2.70 -7.77 -0.93
C CYS A 287 -3.89 -7.24 -0.12
N ALA A 288 -5.12 -7.65 -0.42
CA ALA A 288 -6.35 -7.14 0.20
C ALA A 288 -6.32 -7.22 1.73
N THR A 289 -5.61 -8.21 2.26
CA THR A 289 -5.52 -8.50 3.70
C THR A 289 -4.41 -7.72 4.39
N GLN A 290 -3.45 -7.18 3.63
CA GLN A 290 -2.28 -6.43 4.10
C GLN A 290 -2.36 -4.94 3.76
N MET A 291 -3.20 -4.57 2.79
CA MET A 291 -3.49 -3.19 2.46
C MET A 291 -4.44 -2.65 3.53
N ASP A 292 -3.89 -1.85 4.45
CA ASP A 292 -4.72 -0.86 5.13
C ASP A 292 -5.45 -0.04 4.05
N VAL A 293 -6.72 0.30 4.27
CA VAL A 293 -7.45 1.22 3.39
C VAL A 293 -6.75 2.58 3.48
N PHE A 294 -5.75 2.79 2.63
CA PHE A 294 -4.91 3.98 2.69
C PHE A 294 -5.76 5.18 2.30
N THR A 295 -6.12 6.00 3.28
CA THR A 295 -6.52 7.38 2.99
C THR A 295 -5.37 8.08 2.25
N ASP A 296 -5.66 9.04 1.37
CA ASP A 296 -4.61 9.75 0.61
C ASP A 296 -3.55 10.40 1.52
N PHE A 297 -3.93 10.74 2.75
CA PHE A 297 -3.00 11.19 3.78
C PHE A 297 -2.00 10.12 4.18
N GLU A 298 -2.45 8.88 4.45
CA GLU A 298 -1.58 7.78 4.87
C GLU A 298 -0.62 7.31 3.78
N ARG A 299 -0.95 7.54 2.50
CA ARG A 299 -0.04 7.27 1.37
C ARG A 299 1.22 8.14 1.38
N ASN A 300 1.19 9.30 2.05
CA ASN A 300 2.34 10.21 2.12
C ASN A 300 3.24 9.93 3.35
N ILE A 301 2.76 9.16 4.32
CA ILE A 301 3.51 8.85 5.53
C ILE A 301 4.59 7.80 5.18
N PRO A 302 5.89 8.11 5.35
CA PRO A 302 6.93 7.12 5.06
C PRO A 302 6.85 5.99 6.09
N LYS A 303 6.78 4.75 5.62
CA LYS A 303 6.87 3.54 6.44
C LYS A 303 8.29 2.99 6.35
N SER A 304 8.88 2.65 7.48
CA SER A 304 10.17 1.96 7.61
C SER A 304 9.94 0.75 8.49
N GLU A 305 10.01 -0.44 7.91
CA GLU A 305 9.66 -1.69 8.60
C GLU A 305 10.66 -2.78 8.24
N VAL A 306 11.16 -3.48 9.26
CA VAL A 306 11.97 -4.68 9.11
C VAL A 306 11.06 -5.89 9.24
N VAL A 307 10.71 -6.50 8.12
CA VAL A 307 9.84 -7.69 8.09
C VAL A 307 10.69 -8.96 8.14
N SER A 308 10.28 -9.92 8.97
CA SER A 308 10.83 -11.27 8.98
C SER A 308 9.78 -12.20 8.40
N LEU A 309 10.03 -12.73 7.21
CA LEU A 309 9.11 -13.61 6.49
C LEU A 309 9.50 -15.07 6.76
N ASN A 310 8.54 -15.88 7.17
CA ASN A 310 8.68 -17.33 7.25
C ASN A 310 8.45 -18.00 5.88
N GLU A 311 8.57 -19.33 5.84
CA GLU A 311 8.30 -20.14 4.66
C GLU A 311 6.88 -19.89 4.10
N GLY A 312 6.80 -19.55 2.82
CA GLY A 312 5.56 -19.22 2.10
C GLY A 312 4.94 -17.84 2.42
N GLU A 313 5.46 -17.09 3.39
CA GLU A 313 4.96 -15.76 3.71
C GLU A 313 5.41 -14.70 2.69
N TYR A 314 4.61 -13.64 2.57
CA TYR A 314 4.91 -12.51 1.71
C TYR A 314 4.46 -11.19 2.33
N LYS A 315 5.09 -10.09 1.92
CA LYS A 315 4.69 -8.72 2.32
C LYS A 315 4.38 -7.88 1.10
N CYS A 316 3.21 -7.27 1.09
CA CYS A 316 2.82 -6.28 0.10
C CYS A 316 3.35 -4.90 0.48
N VAL A 317 4.00 -4.24 -0.48
CA VAL A 317 4.66 -2.94 -0.30
C VAL A 317 4.43 -2.08 -1.53
N PRO A 318 4.16 -0.76 -1.37
CA PRO A 318 4.15 0.16 -2.50
C PRO A 318 5.59 0.41 -2.99
N SER A 319 5.79 1.45 -3.80
CA SER A 319 7.12 1.95 -4.14
C SER A 319 8.00 2.12 -2.90
N ALA A 320 9.19 1.53 -2.92
CA ALA A 320 10.08 1.43 -1.77
C ALA A 320 11.54 1.23 -2.18
N VAL A 321 12.44 1.55 -1.24
CA VAL A 321 13.81 1.04 -1.22
C VAL A 321 13.91 -0.14 -0.26
N PHE A 322 14.82 -1.07 -0.54
CA PHE A 322 14.98 -2.34 0.16
C PHE A 322 16.41 -2.56 0.60
N ALA A 323 16.58 -3.18 1.77
CA ALA A 323 17.84 -3.70 2.25
C ALA A 323 17.63 -5.04 2.95
N SER A 324 18.50 -6.01 2.67
CA SER A 324 18.45 -7.32 3.31
C SER A 324 19.84 -7.97 3.30
N ASN A 325 20.17 -8.62 4.41
CA ASN A 325 21.33 -9.51 4.47
C ASN A 325 21.03 -10.88 3.85
N ASP A 326 19.75 -11.26 3.75
CA ASP A 326 19.29 -12.52 3.20
C ASP A 326 19.02 -12.39 1.68
N GLU A 327 18.70 -13.51 1.05
CA GLU A 327 18.22 -13.57 -0.32
C GLU A 327 16.70 -13.48 -0.36
N PHE A 328 16.17 -12.54 -1.14
CA PHE A 328 14.74 -12.36 -1.33
C PHE A 328 14.41 -12.05 -2.80
N LYS A 329 13.15 -12.22 -3.15
CA LYS A 329 12.58 -11.87 -4.45
C LYS A 329 11.55 -10.76 -4.30
N LEU A 330 11.42 -9.96 -5.35
CA LEU A 330 10.40 -8.94 -5.50
C LEU A 330 9.56 -9.26 -6.73
N GLU A 331 8.26 -9.48 -6.55
CA GLU A 331 7.29 -9.45 -7.65
C GLU A 331 6.84 -7.99 -7.82
N MET A 332 7.24 -7.35 -8.91
CA MET A 332 6.87 -5.96 -9.21
C MET A 332 5.67 -5.92 -10.14
N TYR A 333 4.65 -5.17 -9.73
CA TYR A 333 3.43 -4.91 -10.48
C TYR A 333 3.47 -3.45 -10.93
N ASN A 334 3.59 -3.22 -12.24
CA ASN A 334 3.60 -1.88 -12.82
C ASN A 334 2.26 -1.62 -13.52
N PHE A 335 1.36 -0.90 -12.87
CA PHE A 335 0.01 -0.64 -13.40
C PHE A 335 -0.01 0.37 -14.55
N SER A 336 1.10 1.09 -14.76
CA SER A 336 1.27 1.94 -15.95
C SER A 336 1.70 1.15 -17.19
N SER A 337 2.09 -0.11 -17.04
CA SER A 337 2.50 -0.96 -18.16
C SER A 337 1.32 -1.70 -18.78
N ASN A 338 1.38 -1.92 -20.09
CA ASN A 338 0.44 -2.80 -20.81
C ASN A 338 0.74 -4.29 -20.55
N ASP A 339 1.69 -4.61 -19.68
CA ASP A 339 2.05 -5.98 -19.38
C ASP A 339 0.94 -6.63 -18.55
N LYS A 340 0.56 -7.86 -18.91
CA LYS A 340 -0.43 -8.65 -18.18
C LYS A 340 0.18 -9.43 -17.00
N ASN A 341 1.51 -9.46 -16.90
CA ASN A 341 2.25 -10.23 -15.90
C ASN A 341 3.19 -9.33 -15.09
N TYR A 342 3.36 -9.65 -13.81
CA TYR A 342 4.35 -8.99 -12.96
C TYR A 342 5.77 -9.42 -13.38
N SER A 343 6.76 -8.58 -13.06
CA SER A 343 8.18 -8.92 -13.26
C SER A 343 8.80 -9.40 -11.95
N GLU A 344 9.70 -10.38 -12.01
CA GLU A 344 10.43 -10.87 -10.84
C GLU A 344 11.87 -10.35 -10.81
N PHE A 345 12.29 -9.86 -9.64
CA PHE A 345 13.64 -9.37 -9.41
C PHE A 345 14.25 -10.05 -8.19
N ASN A 346 15.55 -10.38 -8.26
CA ASN A 346 16.29 -10.93 -7.12
C ASN A 346 16.98 -9.79 -6.38
N LYS A 347 16.66 -9.63 -5.10
CA LYS A 347 17.31 -8.68 -4.18
C LYS A 347 17.49 -7.26 -4.77
N PRO A 348 16.45 -6.64 -5.36
CA PRO A 348 16.57 -5.27 -5.83
C PRO A 348 16.79 -4.31 -4.65
N PHE A 349 17.42 -3.17 -4.91
CA PHE A 349 17.57 -2.08 -3.96
C PHE A 349 16.37 -1.13 -3.98
N SER A 350 15.69 -0.96 -5.12
CA SER A 350 14.54 -0.07 -5.23
C SER A 350 13.50 -0.60 -6.21
N ALA A 351 12.24 -0.24 -5.99
CA ALA A 351 11.15 -0.28 -6.96
C ALA A 351 10.37 1.03 -6.85
N TYR A 352 10.41 1.87 -7.88
CA TYR A 352 9.91 3.25 -7.86
C TYR A 352 9.18 3.62 -9.15
N GLY A 353 8.01 4.27 -9.05
CA GLY A 353 7.26 4.78 -10.20
C GLY A 353 5.86 5.28 -9.84
N ASP A 354 5.11 5.80 -10.81
CA ASP A 354 3.78 6.39 -10.60
C ASP A 354 2.74 5.36 -10.13
N GLU A 355 2.88 4.11 -10.59
CA GLU A 355 1.92 3.05 -10.31
C GLU A 355 2.62 1.70 -10.08
N VAL A 356 3.70 1.75 -9.30
CA VAL A 356 4.46 0.55 -8.95
C VAL A 356 4.08 0.06 -7.55
N ALA A 357 3.66 -1.19 -7.50
CA ALA A 357 3.50 -1.94 -6.27
C ALA A 357 4.34 -3.22 -6.30
N SER A 358 4.60 -3.82 -5.14
CA SER A 358 5.49 -4.96 -5.05
C SER A 358 5.11 -5.95 -3.96
N ILE A 359 5.44 -7.21 -4.18
CA ILE A 359 5.32 -8.29 -3.18
C ILE A 359 6.72 -8.83 -2.88
N ILE A 360 7.12 -8.72 -1.62
CA ILE A 360 8.37 -9.27 -1.10
C ILE A 360 8.14 -10.73 -0.71
N LYS A 361 9.01 -11.63 -1.17
CA LYS A 361 9.04 -13.06 -0.81
C LYS A 361 10.46 -13.51 -0.52
N CYS A 362 10.64 -14.54 0.30
CA CYS A 362 11.94 -15.19 0.40
C CYS A 362 12.28 -15.91 -0.91
N LYS A 363 13.58 -15.92 -1.28
CA LYS A 363 14.01 -16.50 -2.56
C LYS A 363 13.81 -18.02 -2.62
N ASP A 364 14.09 -18.68 -1.51
CA ASP A 364 13.74 -20.07 -1.26
C ASP A 364 12.48 -20.10 -0.40
N GLU A 365 11.43 -20.73 -0.91
CA GLU A 365 10.14 -20.85 -0.25
C GLU A 365 10.25 -21.51 1.11
N LYS A 366 11.28 -22.36 1.34
CA LYS A 366 11.52 -23.07 2.61
C LYS A 366 12.40 -22.30 3.60
N SER A 367 12.87 -21.13 3.21
CA SER A 367 13.78 -20.32 4.02
C SER A 367 13.05 -19.17 4.70
N LYS A 368 13.59 -18.74 5.83
CA LYS A 368 13.22 -17.46 6.44
C LYS A 368 14.14 -16.38 5.90
N CYS A 369 13.60 -15.19 5.67
CA CYS A 369 14.38 -14.04 5.23
C CYS A 369 13.90 -12.78 5.94
N LYS A 370 14.82 -11.84 6.12
CA LYS A 370 14.57 -10.57 6.78
C LYS A 370 14.84 -9.41 5.84
N VAL A 371 13.83 -8.59 5.58
CA VAL A 371 13.89 -7.50 4.61
C VAL A 371 13.47 -6.20 5.30
N HIS A 372 14.30 -5.17 5.19
CA HIS A 372 13.96 -3.81 5.59
C HIS A 372 13.51 -3.07 4.35
N TYR A 373 12.29 -2.53 4.37
CA TYR A 373 11.82 -1.65 3.31
C TYR A 373 11.48 -0.27 3.86
N ILE A 374 11.69 0.76 3.03
CA ILE A 374 11.30 2.13 3.32
C ILE A 374 10.51 2.66 2.14
N THR A 375 9.28 3.10 2.37
CA THR A 375 8.42 3.59 1.30
C THR A 375 8.93 4.93 0.76
N ILE A 376 8.90 5.05 -0.57
CA ILE A 376 9.21 6.26 -1.32
C ILE A 376 8.05 6.53 -2.28
N LYS A 377 7.70 7.80 -2.51
CA LYS A 377 6.57 8.16 -3.37
C LYS A 377 7.03 9.04 -4.52
N LYS A 378 6.50 8.74 -5.71
CA LYS A 378 6.53 9.65 -6.85
C LYS A 378 5.31 10.57 -6.76
N PRO A 379 5.49 11.89 -6.67
CA PRO A 379 4.37 12.81 -6.68
C PRO A 379 3.79 12.89 -8.10
N GLU A 380 2.47 13.03 -8.19
CA GLU A 380 1.73 13.15 -9.45
C GLU A 380 1.93 14.55 -10.05
N ILE A 381 3.14 14.82 -10.54
CA ILE A 381 3.54 16.11 -11.10
C ILE A 381 4.13 15.87 -12.48
N ASN A 382 3.65 16.63 -13.47
CA ASN A 382 4.22 16.61 -14.81
C ASN A 382 5.66 17.12 -14.80
N GLY A 383 6.59 16.30 -15.27
CA GLY A 383 7.99 16.66 -15.44
C GLY A 383 8.96 15.63 -14.89
N THR A 384 10.18 16.08 -14.62
CA THR A 384 11.24 15.28 -13.99
C THR A 384 11.17 15.46 -12.47
N VAL A 385 10.99 14.37 -11.74
CA VAL A 385 11.09 14.36 -10.28
C VAL A 385 12.23 13.46 -9.86
N HIS A 386 13.25 14.05 -9.27
CA HIS A 386 14.42 13.37 -8.73
C HIS A 386 14.09 12.80 -7.35
N ALA A 387 13.92 11.48 -7.21
CA ALA A 387 13.72 10.85 -5.90
C ALA A 387 15.05 10.64 -5.18
N ILE A 388 15.26 11.31 -4.05
CA ILE A 388 16.50 11.19 -3.27
C ILE A 388 16.23 10.34 -2.04
N PHE A 389 17.06 9.32 -1.81
CA PHE A 389 17.07 8.54 -0.59
C PHE A 389 18.41 8.69 0.13
N THR A 390 18.39 8.91 1.45
CA THR A 390 19.61 9.08 2.24
C THR A 390 19.51 8.50 3.63
N THR A 391 20.64 7.95 4.12
CA THR A 391 20.84 7.55 5.52
C THR A 391 21.92 8.38 6.21
N LYS A 392 22.33 9.51 5.60
CA LYS A 392 23.31 10.43 6.19
C LYS A 392 22.76 11.07 7.46
N ASN A 393 23.61 11.13 8.48
CA ASN A 393 23.29 11.81 9.73
C ASN A 393 23.29 13.33 9.62
N LYS A 394 24.15 13.86 8.75
CA LYS A 394 24.27 15.29 8.47
C LYS A 394 24.38 15.51 6.97
N LEU A 395 23.59 16.44 6.44
CA LEU A 395 23.60 16.81 5.04
C LEU A 395 23.05 18.23 4.88
N ASP A 396 23.80 19.09 4.20
CA ASP A 396 23.41 20.44 3.84
C ASP A 396 23.61 20.62 2.33
N PHE A 397 22.57 21.06 1.62
CA PHE A 397 22.70 21.38 0.19
C PHE A 397 21.64 22.35 -0.31
N ASP A 398 22.03 23.00 -1.39
CA ASP A 398 21.21 23.90 -2.19
C ASP A 398 20.92 23.25 -3.55
N GLN A 399 19.64 23.13 -3.90
CA GLN A 399 19.18 22.66 -5.23
C GLN A 399 18.31 23.70 -5.96
N GLU A 400 18.69 24.07 -7.18
CA GLU A 400 17.81 24.86 -8.06
C GLU A 400 16.71 23.92 -8.57
N VAL A 401 15.45 24.33 -8.40
CA VAL A 401 14.28 23.66 -8.95
C VAL A 401 13.58 24.60 -9.95
N GLN A 402 12.88 24.01 -10.91
CA GLN A 402 12.13 24.75 -11.92
C GLN A 402 10.72 24.19 -12.01
N VAL A 403 9.73 25.07 -11.99
CA VAL A 403 8.34 24.71 -12.31
C VAL A 403 7.94 25.55 -13.52
N SER A 404 7.21 24.96 -14.46
CA SER A 404 6.59 25.66 -15.59
C SER A 404 5.26 25.01 -15.92
N ASP A 405 4.44 25.69 -16.71
CA ASP A 405 3.10 25.23 -17.09
C ASP A 405 3.14 23.84 -17.78
N ASP A 406 4.22 23.55 -18.53
CA ASP A 406 4.36 22.32 -19.32
C ASP A 406 5.26 21.25 -18.67
N SER A 407 6.12 21.63 -17.72
CA SER A 407 7.07 20.70 -17.10
C SER A 407 7.67 21.24 -15.80
N SER A 408 7.98 20.33 -14.88
CA SER A 408 8.73 20.63 -13.66
C SER A 408 10.04 19.86 -13.59
N ASP A 409 11.04 20.40 -12.91
CA ASP A 409 12.30 19.77 -12.53
C ASP A 409 12.46 19.97 -11.01
N LEU A 410 12.14 18.92 -10.27
CA LEU A 410 11.93 18.92 -8.82
C LEU A 410 12.62 17.73 -8.18
N PHE A 411 12.62 17.68 -6.84
CA PHE A 411 13.04 16.48 -6.13
C PHE A 411 12.06 16.11 -5.02
N THR A 412 12.05 14.82 -4.66
CA THR A 412 11.55 14.34 -3.37
C THR A 412 12.73 13.87 -2.54
N LEU A 413 12.56 13.87 -1.22
CA LEU A 413 13.61 13.44 -0.31
C LEU A 413 13.05 12.50 0.75
N THR A 414 13.64 11.32 0.88
CA THR A 414 13.37 10.38 1.97
C THR A 414 14.66 10.20 2.79
N VAL A 415 14.56 10.54 4.06
CA VAL A 415 15.65 10.44 5.05
C VAL A 415 15.31 9.32 6.01
N HIS A 416 16.25 8.41 6.26
CA HIS A 416 16.10 7.35 7.25
C HIS A 416 17.31 7.20 8.16
N SER A 417 17.06 7.05 9.45
CA SER A 417 18.07 6.77 10.46
C SER A 417 17.47 6.06 11.67
N LEU A 418 18.30 5.31 12.39
CA LEU A 418 17.95 4.73 13.69
C LEU A 418 17.71 5.78 14.78
N GLU A 419 18.43 6.89 14.68
CA GLU A 419 18.30 8.05 15.56
C GLU A 419 17.39 9.09 14.91
N LYS A 420 16.58 9.79 15.73
CA LYS A 420 15.76 10.90 15.26
C LYS A 420 16.65 11.98 14.61
N LYS A 421 16.30 12.36 13.39
CA LYS A 421 16.89 13.49 12.69
C LYS A 421 15.91 14.65 12.68
N GLN A 422 16.44 15.85 12.50
CA GLN A 422 15.68 17.04 12.16
C GLN A 422 15.95 17.34 10.70
N LEU A 423 14.88 17.39 9.89
CA LEU A 423 14.94 17.84 8.52
C LEU A 423 14.37 19.25 8.47
N THR A 424 15.14 20.19 7.94
CA THR A 424 14.71 21.54 7.60
C THR A 424 14.77 21.68 6.08
N ILE A 425 13.67 22.10 5.45
CA ILE A 425 13.61 22.44 4.04
C ILE A 425 12.99 23.83 3.88
N GLY A 426 13.61 24.65 3.06
CA GLY A 426 13.18 26.02 2.84
C GLY A 426 13.38 26.45 1.40
N ALA A 427 12.55 27.39 0.96
CA ALA A 427 12.72 28.10 -0.30
C ALA A 427 13.02 29.58 -0.01
N GLU A 428 13.55 30.30 -0.99
CA GLU A 428 13.70 31.75 -0.91
C GLU A 428 12.36 32.44 -0.58
N GLN A 429 12.42 33.53 0.19
CA GLN A 429 11.22 34.25 0.64
C GLN A 429 10.37 34.70 -0.56
N GLY A 430 9.07 34.37 -0.52
CA GLY A 430 8.13 34.69 -1.61
C GLY A 430 8.06 33.63 -2.72
N SER A 431 8.76 32.50 -2.55
CA SER A 431 8.58 31.31 -3.39
C SER A 431 7.17 30.75 -3.25
N ASN A 432 6.55 30.39 -4.37
CA ASN A 432 5.30 29.64 -4.38
C ASN A 432 5.52 28.12 -4.26
N ILE A 433 6.79 27.67 -4.33
CA ILE A 433 7.21 26.29 -4.13
C ILE A 433 7.52 26.11 -2.65
N TYR A 434 6.87 25.13 -2.03
CA TYR A 434 7.10 24.72 -0.65
C TYR A 434 7.07 23.19 -0.56
N TYR A 435 7.39 22.63 0.61
CA TYR A 435 7.40 21.18 0.80
C TYR A 435 6.47 20.78 1.93
N HIS A 436 5.76 19.68 1.75
CA HIS A 436 5.13 18.98 2.86
C HIS A 436 6.10 17.94 3.40
N LEU A 437 6.34 18.00 4.70
CA LEU A 437 7.19 17.08 5.43
C LEU A 437 6.33 16.12 6.23
N TYR A 438 6.59 14.83 6.09
CA TYR A 438 5.92 13.75 6.81
C TYR A 438 6.96 12.93 7.57
N ASN A 439 6.63 12.45 8.77
CA ASN A 439 7.47 11.47 9.48
C ASN A 439 6.70 10.17 9.73
N SER A 440 7.41 9.12 10.12
CA SER A 440 6.83 7.82 10.49
C SER A 440 5.86 7.87 11.68
N ASP A 441 5.91 8.93 12.48
CA ASP A 441 5.02 9.18 13.63
C ASP A 441 3.69 9.86 13.21
N LYS A 442 3.42 9.93 11.90
CA LYS A 442 2.23 10.56 11.30
C LYS A 442 2.12 12.09 11.52
N GLU A 443 3.21 12.77 11.87
CA GLU A 443 3.25 14.24 11.88
C GLU A 443 3.39 14.80 10.46
N ASN A 444 2.81 15.99 10.22
CA ASN A 444 2.99 16.76 8.99
C ASN A 444 3.35 18.22 9.33
N LYS A 445 4.41 18.75 8.71
CA LYS A 445 4.88 20.16 8.85
C LYS A 445 5.36 20.71 7.51
N ALA A 446 5.45 22.04 7.37
CA ALA A 446 5.77 22.69 6.09
C ALA A 446 7.25 23.05 5.87
N SER A 447 8.07 23.09 6.93
CA SER A 447 9.46 23.58 6.83
C SER A 447 10.45 22.82 7.70
N GLN A 448 10.00 22.32 8.85
CA GLN A 448 10.86 21.58 9.77
C GLN A 448 10.09 20.44 10.43
N ILE A 449 10.68 19.25 10.42
CA ILE A 449 10.12 18.07 11.10
C ILE A 449 11.23 17.26 11.74
N SER A 450 10.89 16.44 12.73
CA SER A 450 11.81 15.50 13.33
C SER A 450 11.24 14.09 13.32
N GLY A 451 12.08 13.07 13.13
CA GLY A 451 11.66 11.68 13.01
C GLY A 451 12.82 10.76 12.65
N THR A 452 12.62 9.45 12.76
CA THR A 452 13.59 8.44 12.31
C THR A 452 13.51 8.23 10.81
N THR A 453 12.30 8.23 10.25
CA THR A 453 12.05 8.25 8.81
C THR A 453 11.22 9.45 8.46
N ILE A 454 11.70 10.26 7.52
CA ILE A 454 11.10 11.53 7.10
C ILE A 454 11.01 11.53 5.57
N ALA A 455 9.89 12.01 5.03
CA ALA A 455 9.70 12.25 3.60
C ALA A 455 9.35 13.71 3.36
N ALA A 456 9.90 14.29 2.29
CA ALA A 456 9.61 15.64 1.82
C ALA A 456 9.08 15.57 0.40
N TYR A 457 7.89 16.13 0.19
CA TYR A 457 7.25 16.21 -1.12
C TYR A 457 7.02 17.66 -1.53
N PRO A 458 7.38 18.05 -2.77
CA PRO A 458 7.14 19.40 -3.26
C PRO A 458 5.64 19.65 -3.43
N MET A 459 5.22 20.88 -3.14
CA MET A 459 3.87 21.39 -3.30
C MET A 459 3.92 22.79 -3.93
N PHE A 460 2.84 23.16 -4.62
CA PHE A 460 2.73 24.44 -5.34
C PHE A 460 1.46 25.16 -4.92
N ALA A 461 1.51 26.49 -4.90
CA ALA A 461 0.30 27.30 -4.84
C ALA A 461 -0.48 27.21 -6.17
N ASP A 462 -1.81 27.19 -6.10
CA ASP A 462 -2.67 27.18 -7.29
C ASP A 462 -2.39 28.39 -8.21
N GLY A 463 -2.40 28.15 -9.53
CA GLY A 463 -2.21 29.19 -10.54
C GLY A 463 -0.77 29.70 -10.67
N MET A 464 0.21 28.90 -10.24
CA MET A 464 1.62 29.22 -10.35
C MET A 464 2.04 29.44 -11.81
N LYS A 465 2.88 30.47 -12.03
CA LYS A 465 3.58 30.69 -13.31
C LYS A 465 4.95 30.06 -13.26
N ALA A 466 5.55 29.83 -14.42
CA ALA A 466 6.92 29.33 -14.50
C ALA A 466 7.91 30.10 -13.59
N GLU A 467 8.60 29.38 -12.70
CA GLU A 467 9.44 29.93 -11.64
C GLU A 467 10.68 29.05 -11.45
N LYS A 468 11.84 29.67 -11.23
CA LYS A 468 13.09 29.01 -10.83
C LYS A 468 13.46 29.44 -9.42
N ARG A 469 13.77 28.49 -8.53
CA ARG A 469 14.10 28.78 -7.13
C ARG A 469 15.18 27.90 -6.58
N GLN A 470 15.93 28.46 -5.63
CA GLN A 470 16.87 27.74 -4.79
C GLN A 470 16.12 27.15 -3.59
N ILE A 471 16.23 25.83 -3.42
CA ILE A 471 15.73 25.10 -2.24
C ILE A 471 16.93 24.73 -1.38
N TYR A 472 16.87 25.09 -0.10
CA TYR A 472 17.84 24.72 0.92
C TYR A 472 17.33 23.51 1.70
N VAL A 473 18.20 22.52 1.91
CA VAL A 473 17.93 21.32 2.69
C VAL A 473 19.01 21.15 3.75
N GLU A 474 18.58 20.89 4.98
CA GLU A 474 19.46 20.60 6.11
C GLU A 474 18.94 19.41 6.92
N ILE A 475 19.80 18.42 7.11
CA ILE A 475 19.58 17.27 7.98
C ILE A 475 20.55 17.38 9.16
N GLU A 476 20.02 17.38 10.37
CA GLU A 476 20.82 17.36 11.60
C GLU A 476 20.38 16.24 12.55
N GLU A 477 21.27 15.83 13.45
CA GLU A 477 20.94 14.96 14.57
C GLU A 477 20.06 15.69 15.59
N SER A 478 18.89 15.13 15.90
CA SER A 478 18.05 15.67 16.97
C SER A 478 18.60 15.23 18.32
N LYS A 479 18.80 16.19 19.23
CA LYS A 479 19.23 15.92 20.62
C LYS A 479 18.14 15.28 21.50
N SER A 480 16.98 14.95 20.95
CA SER A 480 15.86 14.38 21.71
C SER A 480 16.17 12.95 22.14
N GLY A 481 16.31 12.74 23.45
CA GLY A 481 16.41 11.41 24.04
C GLY A 481 15.07 10.68 24.00
N SER A 482 14.93 9.69 23.13
CA SER A 482 13.90 8.66 23.25
C SER A 482 14.26 7.44 22.39
N GLU A 483 14.03 6.27 22.98
CA GLU A 483 14.02 4.90 22.43
C GLU A 483 14.48 4.72 20.97
N GLN A 484 15.62 4.05 20.82
CA GLN A 484 16.21 3.66 19.54
C GLN A 484 15.24 2.74 18.78
N ALA A 485 15.05 3.02 17.48
CA ALA A 485 14.60 1.99 16.55
C ALA A 485 15.55 0.79 16.68
N THR A 486 15.02 -0.42 16.81
CA THR A 486 15.80 -1.59 17.24
C THR A 486 16.78 -2.10 16.18
N GLU A 487 16.57 -1.77 14.90
CA GLU A 487 17.41 -2.27 13.81
C GLU A 487 17.22 -1.54 12.48
N SER A 488 18.29 -1.40 11.69
CA SER A 488 18.23 -0.97 10.30
C SER A 488 19.23 -1.78 9.49
N LEU A 489 18.74 -2.37 8.40
CA LEU A 489 19.57 -3.15 7.46
C LEU A 489 20.22 -2.27 6.38
N PHE A 490 19.91 -0.98 6.31
CA PHE A 490 20.54 -0.09 5.34
C PHE A 490 21.98 0.27 5.78
N GLN A 491 22.86 0.44 4.80
CA GLN A 491 24.19 1.00 5.05
C GLN A 491 24.06 2.43 5.59
N LYS A 492 24.99 2.80 6.47
CA LYS A 492 25.08 4.16 6.99
C LYS A 492 25.68 5.10 5.94
N ASP A 493 25.33 6.37 6.03
CA ASP A 493 25.92 7.47 5.26
C ASP A 493 25.79 7.36 3.73
N ILE A 494 24.79 6.63 3.23
CA ILE A 494 24.48 6.57 1.80
C ILE A 494 23.60 7.75 1.38
N ILE A 495 23.76 8.18 0.13
CA ILE A 495 22.87 9.10 -0.55
C ILE A 495 22.77 8.67 -2.01
N TYR A 496 21.55 8.42 -2.47
CA TYR A 496 21.28 7.97 -3.82
C TYR A 496 20.13 8.76 -4.44
N GLU A 497 20.20 8.94 -5.75
CA GLU A 497 19.03 9.24 -6.58
C GLU A 497 18.42 7.91 -7.02
N ILE A 498 17.15 7.69 -6.69
CA ILE A 498 16.39 6.49 -6.99
C ILE A 498 15.71 6.68 -8.34
N PRO A 499 16.13 5.94 -9.37
CA PRO A 499 15.52 6.01 -10.69
C PRO A 499 14.21 5.23 -10.73
N GLU A 500 13.41 5.51 -11.76
CA GLU A 500 12.21 4.75 -12.05
C GLU A 500 12.49 3.29 -12.43
N GLY A 501 11.51 2.45 -12.12
CA GLY A 501 11.54 1.00 -12.26
C GLY A 501 12.19 0.31 -11.07
N THR A 502 12.55 -0.97 -11.29
CA THR A 502 13.23 -1.78 -10.28
C THR A 502 14.72 -1.84 -10.58
N LYS A 503 15.57 -1.51 -9.59
CA LYS A 503 17.03 -1.45 -9.75
C LYS A 503 17.78 -2.16 -8.63
N THR A 504 18.96 -2.66 -8.98
CA THR A 504 20.00 -3.13 -8.06
C THR A 504 20.73 -1.95 -7.41
N GLU A 505 21.44 -2.19 -6.31
CA GLU A 505 22.21 -1.15 -5.62
C GLU A 505 23.33 -0.60 -6.54
N GLU A 506 23.95 -1.44 -7.35
CA GLU A 506 24.99 -1.08 -8.30
C GLU A 506 24.48 -0.12 -9.39
N GLU A 507 23.29 -0.39 -9.93
CA GLU A 507 22.64 0.47 -10.93
C GLU A 507 22.29 1.83 -10.32
N VAL A 508 21.70 1.84 -9.12
CA VAL A 508 21.37 3.07 -8.39
C VAL A 508 22.63 3.89 -8.08
N LYS A 509 23.71 3.24 -7.62
CA LYS A 509 25.02 3.88 -7.41
C LYS A 509 25.59 4.46 -8.70
N SER A 510 25.46 3.75 -9.82
CA SER A 510 25.97 4.21 -11.11
C SER A 510 25.23 5.46 -11.57
N GLN A 511 23.89 5.44 -11.53
CA GLN A 511 23.07 6.56 -11.97
C GLN A 511 23.20 7.77 -11.04
N SER A 512 23.33 7.54 -9.73
CA SER A 512 23.59 8.61 -8.75
C SER A 512 24.86 9.43 -9.06
N LYS A 513 25.87 8.85 -9.74
CA LYS A 513 27.07 9.59 -10.17
C LYS A 513 26.78 10.61 -11.28
N GLU A 514 25.75 10.35 -12.08
CA GLU A 514 25.31 11.19 -13.18
C GLU A 514 24.19 12.16 -12.78
N SER A 515 23.77 12.11 -11.52
CA SER A 515 22.71 12.94 -10.94
C SER A 515 22.92 14.44 -11.22
N LYS A 516 21.81 15.13 -11.48
CA LYS A 516 21.76 16.59 -11.54
C LYS A 516 21.70 17.21 -10.14
N ILE A 517 21.35 16.43 -9.11
CA ILE A 517 21.25 16.90 -7.75
C ILE A 517 22.64 17.04 -7.14
N ASN A 518 22.98 18.26 -6.71
CA ASN A 518 24.33 18.59 -6.21
C ASN A 518 24.76 17.72 -5.02
N ALA A 519 23.84 17.32 -4.15
CA ALA A 519 24.11 16.48 -3.00
C ALA A 519 24.41 15.01 -3.36
N VAL A 520 23.76 14.50 -4.41
CA VAL A 520 23.88 13.10 -4.85
C VAL A 520 25.10 12.93 -5.74
N LYS A 521 25.32 13.89 -6.65
CA LYS A 521 26.51 13.95 -7.49
C LYS A 521 27.70 14.09 -6.55
N ASN A 522 28.40 12.99 -6.29
CA ASN A 522 29.61 12.94 -5.48
C ASN A 522 30.63 13.95 -6.01
N LYS A 523 30.51 15.22 -5.62
CA LYS A 523 31.61 16.17 -5.58
C LYS A 523 32.48 15.61 -4.46
N GLY A 524 33.37 14.67 -4.80
CA GLY A 524 34.25 13.99 -3.87
C GLY A 524 34.69 15.00 -2.80
N GLY A 525 34.20 14.79 -1.57
CA GLY A 525 34.20 15.82 -0.54
C GLY A 525 35.57 16.47 -0.46
N LEU A 526 35.62 17.80 -0.56
CA LEU A 526 36.84 18.63 -0.59
C LEU A 526 38.06 17.80 -0.94
N GLY A 527 38.12 17.32 -2.20
CA GLY A 527 39.01 16.24 -2.61
C GLY A 527 40.37 16.39 -1.95
N THR A 528 40.92 15.33 -1.37
CA THR A 528 42.05 15.29 -0.42
C THR A 528 43.15 16.36 -0.63
N GLY A 529 43.37 16.82 -1.86
CA GLY A 529 44.12 18.02 -2.20
C GLY A 529 43.71 19.35 -1.51
N ALA A 530 42.44 19.63 -1.22
CA ALA A 530 42.00 20.84 -0.51
C ALA A 530 42.34 20.77 0.99
N ILE A 531 42.15 19.60 1.60
CA ILE A 531 42.59 19.34 2.98
C ILE A 531 44.12 19.41 3.06
N VAL A 532 44.84 18.83 2.09
CA VAL A 532 46.30 18.92 1.99
C VAL A 532 46.74 20.37 1.76
N ALA A 533 46.04 21.16 0.94
CA ALA A 533 46.37 22.57 0.71
C ALA A 533 46.19 23.42 1.99
N ILE A 534 45.11 23.20 2.75
CA ILE A 534 44.89 23.88 4.04
C ILE A 534 45.99 23.50 5.03
N VAL A 535 46.36 22.22 5.11
CA VAL A 535 47.45 21.75 5.98
C VAL A 535 48.80 22.36 5.57
N VAL A 536 49.10 22.44 4.27
CA VAL A 536 50.35 23.05 3.76
C VAL A 536 50.41 24.55 4.09
N VAL A 537 49.30 25.29 3.94
CA VAL A 537 49.23 26.71 4.32
C VAL A 537 49.47 26.91 5.81
N ILE A 538 48.88 26.06 6.67
CA ILE A 538 49.11 26.11 8.13
C ILE A 538 50.59 25.85 8.46
N VAL A 539 51.23 24.86 7.83
CA VAL A 539 52.65 24.55 8.05
C VAL A 539 53.55 25.72 7.63
N ILE A 540 53.28 26.36 6.49
CA ILE A 540 54.05 27.54 6.04
C ILE A 540 53.93 28.69 7.05
N ILE A 541 52.73 28.96 7.56
CA ILE A 541 52.51 30.00 8.57
C ILE A 541 53.30 29.70 9.84
N ILE A 542 53.29 28.45 10.32
CA ILE A 542 54.08 28.03 11.49
C ILE A 542 55.58 28.27 11.25
N VAL A 543 56.10 27.90 10.08
CA VAL A 543 57.51 28.13 9.73
C VAL A 543 57.84 29.61 9.73
N ILE A 544 56.99 30.47 9.14
CA ILE A 544 57.18 31.92 9.14
C ILE A 544 57.20 32.46 10.57
N VAL A 545 56.28 32.02 11.44
CA VAL A 545 56.26 32.42 12.85
C VAL A 545 57.53 31.97 13.57
N CYS A 546 58.00 30.73 13.35
CA CYS A 546 59.26 30.26 13.91
C CYS A 546 60.47 31.09 13.44
N VAL A 547 60.53 31.43 12.15
CA VAL A 547 61.59 32.29 11.58
C VAL A 547 61.52 33.70 12.15
N LEU A 548 60.33 34.29 12.28
CA LEU A 548 60.15 35.61 12.88
C LEU A 548 60.53 35.61 14.35
N VAL A 549 60.07 34.62 15.13
CA VAL A 549 60.46 34.47 16.54
C VAL A 549 61.97 34.28 16.65
N TRP A 550 62.58 33.43 15.82
CA TRP A 550 64.03 33.27 15.79
C TRP A 550 64.74 34.58 15.45
N PHE A 551 64.28 35.28 14.41
CA PHE A 551 64.84 36.56 13.98
C PHE A 551 64.73 37.63 15.07
N PHE A 552 63.58 37.76 15.73
CA PHE A 552 63.39 38.75 16.79
C PHE A 552 64.13 38.38 18.09
N VAL A 553 64.18 37.10 18.47
CA VAL A 553 64.86 36.65 19.69
C VAL A 553 66.39 36.68 19.53
N PHE A 554 66.94 36.29 18.37
CA PHE A 554 68.39 36.35 18.13
C PHE A 554 68.89 37.76 17.81
N ARG A 555 68.12 38.58 17.07
CA ARG A 555 68.52 39.97 16.79
C ARG A 555 68.52 40.84 18.05
N LYS A 556 67.69 40.51 19.05
CA LYS A 556 67.73 41.17 20.37
C LYS A 556 68.94 40.75 21.21
N LYS A 557 69.56 39.59 20.95
CA LYS A 557 70.81 39.16 21.62
C LYS A 557 72.09 39.69 20.97
N SER A 558 72.04 40.26 19.77
CA SER A 558 73.21 40.90 19.13
C SER A 558 73.38 42.40 19.43
N GLY A 559 72.47 43.02 20.20
CA GLY A 559 72.52 44.44 20.56
C GLY A 559 73.31 44.80 21.82
N ASP A 560 73.64 43.83 22.69
CA ASP A 560 74.26 44.09 24.01
C ASP A 560 75.75 43.72 24.07
N LYS A 561 76.56 44.14 23.07
CA LYS A 561 78.03 44.18 23.23
C LYS A 561 78.66 45.39 22.52
N LYS A 562 79.37 46.20 23.32
CA LYS A 562 80.27 47.37 23.05
C LYS A 562 79.58 48.73 23.24
N SER A 563 80.05 49.70 24.03
CA SER A 563 81.30 49.98 24.77
C SER A 563 81.09 51.31 25.52
N SER A 564 81.22 51.43 26.85
CA SER A 564 82.39 51.90 27.62
C SER A 564 83.25 53.02 26.98
N GLY A 565 83.40 54.15 27.69
CA GLY A 565 84.37 55.26 27.47
C GLY A 565 83.68 56.65 27.46
N SER A 566 83.67 57.47 28.53
CA SER A 566 84.73 58.20 29.27
C SER A 566 85.12 59.56 28.64
N GLY A 567 84.79 60.65 29.38
CA GLY A 567 85.34 62.02 29.31
C GLY A 567 84.63 63.00 28.36
N GLU A 568 84.64 64.34 28.51
CA GLU A 568 85.01 65.31 29.56
C GLU A 568 84.68 66.72 28.98
N LYS A 569 84.20 67.67 29.83
CA LYS A 569 84.07 69.15 29.66
C LYS A 569 83.07 69.68 28.61
N VAL A 570 82.23 70.70 28.88
CA VAL A 570 82.36 71.93 29.70
C VAL A 570 81.22 72.07 30.70
#